data_AF-A0A9E1GQ80-F1
#
_entry.id   AF-A0A9E1GQ80-F1
#
_cell.length_a   1.000
_cell.length_b   1.000
_cell.length_c   1.000
_cell.angle_alpha   90.00
_cell.angle_beta   90.00
_cell.angle_gamma   90.00
#
_symmetry.space_group_name_H-M   'P 1'
#
loop_
_entity.id
_entity.type
_entity.pdbx_description
1 polymer ?
#
loop_
_entity_poly.entity_id
_entity_poly.type
_entity_poly.pdbx_seq_one_letter_code
_entity_poly.pdbx_strand_id
1 'polypeptide(L)'
;MKRKVVCVGILVFWGLVVCTILSVRIEEQMTIQAVKAEAKEEKIEPGYSRLTIPADALIQDENGTHLYYAETGDGWEEGNRVVERDPYAYSVEGDSIILPDSMNLTSYIQYASKPVEVGELILWCRTYPEGEDCYLVLDPGEPDQSREGWETASVTEEREGALLVSLNGKQPFLESQARSELGFSGESRVYSLGDVRKFFGTFPLLAGMAALLIMTVILWAHSLRLTRNLRENRTLLTVNVILGGSMLWLFRCLADQVQLPSSLLPAENILEFGHYAEEFGAIFHELEGFAAAAANETLRALPVSLALSGAVILAGIVLVFVLIIFEKRIVSRVSEVISAGMIHFRQNI
;
A
#
# COMPACT_ATOMS: atom_id res chain seq x y z
N MET A 1 -32.35 23.45 18.39
CA MET A 1 -31.22 23.69 17.46
C MET A 1 -29.87 23.29 18.02
N LYS A 2 -29.40 23.81 19.17
CA LYS A 2 -28.04 23.57 19.70
C LYS A 2 -27.59 22.08 19.75
N ARG A 3 -28.50 21.15 20.03
CA ARG A 3 -28.18 19.71 20.21
C ARG A 3 -27.87 18.95 18.92
N LYS A 4 -28.63 19.22 17.84
CA LYS A 4 -28.36 18.59 16.53
C LYS A 4 -27.05 19.11 15.94
N VAL A 5 -26.75 20.40 16.17
CA VAL A 5 -25.50 21.04 15.74
C VAL A 5 -24.29 20.38 16.39
N VAL A 6 -24.35 20.04 17.69
CA VAL A 6 -23.26 19.34 18.38
C VAL A 6 -23.02 17.94 17.80
N CYS A 7 -24.07 17.13 17.59
CA CYS A 7 -23.89 15.79 17.01
C CYS A 7 -23.38 15.83 15.57
N VAL A 8 -23.85 16.78 14.76
CA VAL A 8 -23.32 16.98 13.39
C VAL A 8 -21.86 17.43 13.46
N GLY A 9 -21.52 18.35 14.36
CA GLY A 9 -20.15 18.80 14.56
C GLY A 9 -19.19 17.67 14.96
N ILE A 10 -19.61 16.75 15.83
CA ILE A 10 -18.79 15.59 16.21
C ILE A 10 -18.63 14.64 15.01
N LEU A 11 -19.67 14.40 14.22
CA LEU A 11 -19.56 13.56 13.02
C LEU A 11 -18.61 14.17 11.98
N VAL A 12 -18.66 15.49 11.78
CA VAL A 12 -17.73 16.21 10.89
C VAL A 12 -16.30 16.10 11.42
N PHE A 13 -16.09 16.32 12.72
CA PHE A 13 -14.78 16.17 13.34
C PHE A 13 -14.25 14.73 13.19
N TRP A 14 -15.09 13.73 13.42
CA TRP A 14 -14.74 12.33 13.22
C TRP A 14 -14.34 12.03 11.76
N GLY A 15 -15.10 12.56 10.80
CA GLY A 15 -14.79 12.44 9.38
C GLY A 15 -13.44 13.07 9.03
N LEU A 16 -13.13 14.25 9.59
CA LEU A 16 -11.83 14.90 9.41
C LEU A 16 -10.69 14.02 9.95
N VAL A 17 -10.84 13.42 11.14
CA VAL A 17 -9.81 12.53 11.69
C VAL A 17 -9.59 11.31 10.80
N VAL A 18 -10.66 10.70 10.29
CA VAL A 18 -10.57 9.59 9.32
C VAL A 18 -9.83 10.03 8.06
N CYS A 19 -10.18 11.19 7.51
CA CYS A 19 -9.50 11.75 6.33
C CYS A 19 -8.02 12.01 6.60
N THR A 20 -7.65 12.53 7.78
CA THR A 20 -6.24 12.72 8.14
C THR A 20 -5.50 11.39 8.21
N ILE A 21 -6.08 10.37 8.85
CA ILE A 21 -5.46 9.03 8.93
C ILE A 21 -5.27 8.46 7.54
N LEU A 22 -6.29 8.52 6.67
CA LEU A 22 -6.20 8.03 5.30
C LEU A 22 -5.19 8.83 4.47
N SER A 23 -5.16 10.15 4.59
CA SER A 23 -4.22 11.01 3.86
C SER A 23 -2.77 10.64 4.17
N VAL A 24 -2.42 10.52 5.45
CA VAL A 24 -1.07 10.12 5.88
C VAL A 24 -0.72 8.73 5.36
N ARG A 25 -1.67 7.79 5.39
CA ARG A 25 -1.45 6.42 4.92
C ARG A 25 -1.27 6.31 3.41
N ILE A 26 -2.05 7.08 2.65
CA ILE A 26 -1.92 7.16 1.20
C ILE A 26 -0.57 7.75 0.84
N GLU A 27 -0.16 8.83 1.51
CA GLU A 27 1.15 9.45 1.29
C GLU A 27 2.30 8.48 1.59
N GLU A 28 2.26 7.79 2.74
CA GLU A 28 3.24 6.76 3.11
C GLU A 28 3.35 5.65 2.05
N GLN A 29 2.22 5.18 1.51
CA GLN A 29 2.19 4.09 0.53
C GLN A 29 2.56 4.54 -0.90
N MET A 30 2.28 5.80 -1.23
CA MET A 30 2.55 6.35 -2.56
C MET A 30 3.98 6.88 -2.69
N THR A 31 4.68 7.08 -1.57
CA THR A 31 6.09 7.51 -1.56
C THR A 31 6.98 6.48 -2.26
N ILE A 32 7.89 6.96 -3.11
CA ILE A 32 8.74 6.11 -3.94
C ILE A 32 9.72 5.34 -3.06
N GLN A 33 9.75 4.02 -3.21
CA GLN A 33 10.75 3.18 -2.58
C GLN A 33 11.95 3.05 -3.52
N ALA A 34 13.13 3.38 -3.02
CA ALA A 34 14.36 3.44 -3.81
C ALA A 34 15.49 2.61 -3.19
N VAL A 35 16.28 1.97 -4.04
CA VAL A 35 17.50 1.24 -3.66
C VAL A 35 18.71 2.11 -3.97
N LYS A 36 19.64 2.16 -3.03
CA LYS A 36 20.89 2.91 -3.18
C LYS A 36 21.84 2.17 -4.11
N ALA A 37 22.47 2.91 -5.03
CA ALA A 37 23.62 2.40 -5.76
C ALA A 37 24.81 2.21 -4.81
N GLU A 38 25.41 1.03 -4.84
CA GLU A 38 26.65 0.77 -4.09
C GLU A 38 27.84 1.31 -4.87
N ALA A 39 28.48 2.35 -4.32
CA ALA A 39 29.68 2.90 -4.90
C ALA A 39 30.89 1.99 -4.60
N LYS A 40 31.60 1.59 -5.65
CA LYS A 40 32.82 0.79 -5.58
C LYS A 40 34.01 1.69 -5.85
N GLU A 41 35.06 1.52 -5.05
CA GLU A 41 36.33 2.21 -5.26
C GLU A 41 37.24 1.30 -6.09
N GLU A 42 37.44 1.65 -7.35
CA GLU A 42 38.28 0.90 -8.27
C GLU A 42 39.69 1.50 -8.30
N LYS A 43 40.70 0.68 -8.00
CA LYS A 43 42.11 1.11 -8.04
C LYS A 43 42.63 1.02 -9.47
N ILE A 44 42.95 2.17 -10.06
CA ILE A 44 43.50 2.25 -11.41
C ILE A 44 45.03 2.11 -11.35
N GLU A 45 45.65 2.89 -10.46
CA GLU A 45 47.11 2.97 -10.31
C GLU A 45 47.52 3.05 -8.82
N PRO A 46 48.79 2.83 -8.47
CA PRO A 46 49.26 2.97 -7.10
C PRO A 46 49.04 4.41 -6.58
N GLY A 47 48.02 4.58 -5.73
CA GLY A 47 47.65 5.87 -5.16
C GLY A 47 46.54 6.63 -5.90
N TYR A 48 45.98 6.05 -6.97
CA TYR A 48 44.82 6.59 -7.68
C TYR A 48 43.69 5.56 -7.70
N SER A 49 42.59 5.94 -7.06
CA SER A 49 41.31 5.25 -7.15
C SER A 49 40.31 6.12 -7.91
N ARG A 50 39.30 5.47 -8.51
CA ARG A 50 38.10 6.12 -9.00
C ARG A 50 36.88 5.54 -8.32
N LEU A 51 35.87 6.39 -8.12
CA LEU A 51 34.57 5.95 -7.66
C LEU A 51 33.71 5.53 -8.85
N THR A 52 33.18 4.32 -8.81
CA THR A 52 32.26 3.81 -9.83
C THR A 52 30.94 3.34 -9.20
N ILE A 53 29.83 3.60 -9.89
CA ILE A 53 28.52 3.00 -9.58
C ILE A 53 28.04 2.17 -10.78
N PRO A 54 27.12 1.22 -10.59
CA PRO A 54 26.59 0.41 -11.70
C PRO A 54 25.89 1.27 -12.77
N ALA A 55 26.04 0.91 -14.04
CA ALA A 55 25.34 1.57 -15.14
C ALA A 55 23.80 1.46 -15.03
N ASP A 56 23.31 0.43 -14.35
CA ASP A 56 21.87 0.24 -14.09
C ASP A 56 21.25 1.37 -13.24
N ALA A 57 22.06 2.26 -12.66
CA ALA A 57 21.58 3.48 -12.00
C ALA A 57 21.13 4.57 -12.98
N LEU A 58 21.39 4.42 -14.28
CA LEU A 58 20.86 5.29 -15.31
C LEU A 58 19.41 4.94 -15.60
N ILE A 59 18.50 5.84 -15.24
CA ILE A 59 17.08 5.68 -15.48
C ILE A 59 16.76 6.28 -16.84
N GLN A 60 16.12 5.49 -17.71
CA GLN A 60 15.63 5.97 -19.00
C GLN A 60 14.17 6.40 -18.89
N ASP A 61 13.88 7.59 -19.38
CA ASP A 61 12.53 8.13 -19.52
C ASP A 61 12.32 8.69 -20.95
N GLU A 62 11.18 9.36 -21.18
CA GLU A 62 10.85 9.95 -22.48
C GLU A 62 11.81 11.08 -22.92
N ASN A 63 12.50 11.72 -21.97
CA ASN A 63 13.38 12.87 -22.19
C ASN A 63 14.85 12.46 -22.35
N GLY A 64 15.21 11.24 -21.98
CA GLY A 64 16.52 10.67 -22.21
C GLY A 64 16.98 9.74 -21.10
N THR A 65 18.29 9.77 -20.84
CA THR A 65 18.92 8.94 -19.81
C THR A 65 19.41 9.85 -18.70
N HIS A 66 18.90 9.63 -17.50
CA HIS A 66 19.06 10.52 -16.36
C HIS A 66 19.68 9.79 -15.17
N LEU A 67 20.57 10.47 -14.46
CA LEU A 67 21.17 9.98 -13.22
C LEU A 67 20.59 10.75 -12.05
N TYR A 68 19.89 10.05 -11.16
CA TYR A 68 19.25 10.66 -10.01
C TYR A 68 19.99 10.34 -8.70
N TYR A 69 19.97 11.29 -7.79
CA TYR A 69 20.47 11.13 -6.43
C TYR A 69 19.52 11.81 -5.45
N ALA A 70 19.65 11.50 -4.16
CA ALA A 70 18.80 12.13 -3.15
C ALA A 70 19.58 13.10 -2.27
N GLU A 71 18.97 14.26 -2.04
CA GLU A 71 19.41 15.23 -1.03
C GLU A 71 18.40 15.27 0.11
N THR A 72 18.89 15.43 1.34
CA THR A 72 18.01 15.59 2.51
C THR A 72 17.59 17.05 2.59
N GLY A 73 16.31 17.32 2.34
CA GLY A 73 15.72 18.65 2.48
C GLY A 73 15.40 18.98 3.93
N ASP A 74 15.35 20.29 4.23
CA ASP A 74 15.05 20.84 5.56
C ASP A 74 13.72 21.60 5.56
N GLY A 75 13.02 21.61 6.70
CA GLY A 75 11.82 22.43 6.90
C GLY A 75 10.62 21.95 6.07
N TRP A 76 10.19 22.75 5.09
CA TRP A 76 9.03 22.42 4.24
C TRP A 76 9.34 21.36 3.18
N GLU A 77 10.63 21.08 2.92
CA GLU A 77 11.10 20.04 2.00
C GLU A 77 11.65 18.82 2.75
N GLU A 78 11.31 18.66 4.03
CA GLU A 78 11.78 17.58 4.90
C GLU A 78 11.69 16.21 4.22
N GLY A 79 12.77 15.44 4.34
CA GLY A 79 12.90 14.10 3.76
C GLY A 79 13.94 14.02 2.64
N ASN A 80 14.07 12.83 2.03
CA ASN A 80 15.00 12.65 0.91
C ASN A 80 14.28 13.02 -0.39
N ARG A 81 14.81 14.02 -1.09
CA ARG A 81 14.23 14.56 -2.32
C ARG A 81 15.08 14.17 -3.52
N VAL A 82 14.42 13.79 -4.61
CA VAL A 82 15.09 13.47 -5.87
C VAL A 82 15.71 14.73 -6.47
N VAL A 83 16.97 14.61 -6.85
CA VAL A 83 17.69 15.61 -7.62
C VAL A 83 18.34 14.94 -8.83
N GLU A 84 18.24 15.60 -9.99
CA GLU A 84 18.91 15.15 -11.21
C GLU A 84 20.37 15.63 -11.21
N ARG A 85 21.28 14.74 -11.60
CA ARG A 85 22.69 15.07 -11.78
C ARG A 85 22.93 15.60 -13.20
N ASP A 86 23.71 16.67 -13.29
CA ASP A 86 24.16 17.22 -14.57
C ASP A 86 24.89 16.14 -15.41
N PRO A 87 24.50 15.89 -16.68
CA PRO A 87 25.15 14.92 -17.56
C PRO A 87 26.64 15.14 -17.78
N TYR A 88 27.14 16.37 -17.61
CA TYR A 88 28.57 16.69 -17.72
C TYR A 88 29.37 16.35 -16.45
N ALA A 89 28.70 15.98 -15.37
CA ALA A 89 29.33 15.69 -14.07
C ALA A 89 29.74 14.22 -13.90
N TYR A 90 29.42 13.34 -14.85
CA TYR A 90 29.77 11.92 -14.82
C TYR A 90 30.12 11.40 -16.23
N SER A 91 30.78 10.24 -16.29
CA SER A 91 31.06 9.55 -17.55
C SER A 91 30.67 8.08 -17.46
N VAL A 92 30.13 7.53 -18.55
CA VAL A 92 29.71 6.13 -18.62
C VAL A 92 30.79 5.31 -19.35
N GLU A 93 31.33 4.30 -18.69
CA GLU A 93 32.31 3.34 -19.24
C GLU A 93 31.79 1.91 -19.06
N GLY A 94 31.30 1.32 -20.16
CA GLY A 94 30.71 -0.04 -20.14
C GLY A 94 29.55 -0.13 -19.15
N ASP A 95 29.65 -1.07 -18.21
CA ASP A 95 28.64 -1.32 -17.17
C ASP A 95 28.84 -0.47 -15.90
N SER A 96 29.63 0.60 -15.98
CA SER A 96 29.94 1.46 -14.84
C SER A 96 29.85 2.94 -15.17
N ILE A 97 29.41 3.73 -14.18
CA ILE A 97 29.40 5.19 -14.21
C ILE A 97 30.52 5.67 -13.32
N ILE A 98 31.40 6.49 -13.87
CA ILE A 98 32.52 7.08 -13.16
C ILE A 98 32.09 8.41 -12.59
N LEU A 99 32.34 8.57 -11.29
CA LEU A 99 32.01 9.75 -10.52
C LEU A 99 33.29 10.45 -10.05
N PRO A 100 33.30 11.80 -9.95
CA PRO A 100 34.40 12.52 -9.33
C PRO A 100 34.56 12.15 -7.85
N ASP A 101 35.80 12.07 -7.36
CA ASP A 101 36.12 11.70 -5.96
C ASP A 101 35.43 12.60 -4.91
N SER A 102 35.09 13.84 -5.27
CA SER A 102 34.38 14.77 -4.39
C SER A 102 32.92 14.38 -4.09
N MET A 103 32.38 13.34 -4.73
CA MET A 103 30.97 12.95 -4.66
C MET A 103 30.72 11.65 -3.88
N ASN A 104 31.72 11.14 -3.16
CA ASN A 104 31.70 9.86 -2.44
C ASN A 104 30.60 9.67 -1.37
N LEU A 105 30.00 10.77 -0.87
CA LEU A 105 28.93 10.72 0.13
C LEU A 105 27.52 10.80 -0.49
N THR A 106 27.42 10.97 -1.80
CA THR A 106 26.13 11.13 -2.48
C THR A 106 25.42 9.78 -2.59
N SER A 107 24.16 9.70 -2.16
CA SER A 107 23.34 8.51 -2.33
C SER A 107 22.62 8.55 -3.68
N TYR A 108 23.17 7.86 -4.67
CA TYR A 108 22.55 7.68 -5.99
C TYR A 108 21.43 6.63 -5.96
N ILE A 109 20.39 6.86 -6.75
CA ILE A 109 19.26 5.94 -6.91
C ILE A 109 19.64 4.92 -7.99
N GLN A 110 19.54 3.63 -7.66
CA GLN A 110 19.76 2.55 -8.63
C GLN A 110 18.45 1.99 -9.16
N TYR A 111 17.54 1.65 -8.25
CA TYR A 111 16.22 1.12 -8.59
C TYR A 111 15.15 1.88 -7.84
N ALA A 112 13.99 2.03 -8.46
CA ALA A 112 12.82 2.69 -7.89
C ALA A 112 11.56 1.88 -8.15
N SER A 113 10.58 2.00 -7.24
CA SER A 113 9.29 1.33 -7.35
C SER A 113 8.36 1.97 -8.38
N LYS A 114 8.62 3.22 -8.77
CA LYS A 114 7.82 4.05 -9.67
C LYS A 114 8.76 4.91 -10.52
N PRO A 115 8.28 5.48 -11.65
CA PRO A 115 8.99 6.54 -12.36
C PRO A 115 9.38 7.64 -11.37
N VAL A 116 10.58 8.19 -11.55
CA VAL A 116 11.18 9.14 -10.61
C VAL A 116 11.17 10.52 -11.24
N GLU A 117 10.57 11.50 -10.55
CA GLU A 117 10.60 12.90 -10.96
C GLU A 117 11.39 13.77 -9.97
N VAL A 118 11.95 14.87 -10.47
CA VAL A 118 12.74 15.81 -9.66
C VAL A 118 11.88 16.47 -8.59
N GLY A 119 12.37 16.46 -7.34
CA GLY A 119 11.69 17.05 -6.18
C GLY A 119 10.77 16.08 -5.42
N GLU A 120 10.54 14.87 -5.93
CA GLU A 120 9.70 13.88 -5.25
C GLU A 120 10.34 13.34 -3.96
N LEU A 121 9.49 12.91 -3.03
CA LEU A 121 9.93 12.25 -1.80
C LEU A 121 10.28 10.79 -2.09
N ILE A 122 11.43 10.34 -1.58
CA ILE A 122 11.82 8.94 -1.63
C ILE A 122 12.11 8.36 -0.25
N LEU A 123 11.87 7.06 -0.13
CA LEU A 123 12.25 6.25 1.01
C LEU A 123 13.32 5.25 0.58
N TRP A 124 14.45 5.28 1.28
CA TRP A 124 15.51 4.31 1.07
C TRP A 124 15.10 2.96 1.64
N CYS A 125 15.01 1.97 0.76
CA CYS A 125 14.72 0.60 1.10
C CYS A 125 15.95 -0.28 0.92
N ARG A 126 16.02 -1.33 1.74
CA ARG A 126 16.99 -2.41 1.57
C ARG A 126 16.25 -3.61 1.03
N THR A 127 16.80 -4.18 -0.02
CA THR A 127 16.23 -5.37 -0.63
C THR A 127 16.81 -6.60 0.04
N TYR A 128 15.96 -7.51 0.48
CA TYR A 128 16.35 -8.78 1.09
C TYR A 128 15.78 -9.95 0.26
N PRO A 129 16.52 -11.06 0.11
CA PRO A 129 15.95 -12.26 -0.48
C PRO A 129 14.85 -12.81 0.45
N GLU A 130 13.63 -12.92 -0.05
CA GLU A 130 12.45 -13.37 0.67
C GLU A 130 11.82 -14.56 -0.06
N GLY A 131 12.32 -15.76 0.25
CA GLY A 131 11.70 -17.03 -0.17
C GLY A 131 11.58 -17.23 -1.69
N GLU A 132 10.91 -18.31 -2.07
CA GLU A 132 10.59 -18.63 -3.46
C GLU A 132 9.39 -17.79 -3.91
N ASP A 133 9.54 -17.07 -5.02
CA ASP A 133 8.48 -16.30 -5.68
C ASP A 133 8.47 -16.61 -7.18
N CYS A 134 7.36 -16.27 -7.84
CA CYS A 134 7.18 -16.50 -9.27
C CYS A 134 6.87 -15.18 -9.95
N TYR A 135 7.68 -14.82 -10.94
CA TYR A 135 7.54 -13.61 -11.73
C TYR A 135 6.88 -13.93 -13.08
N LEU A 136 5.90 -13.11 -13.43
CA LEU A 136 5.28 -13.07 -14.75
C LEU A 136 5.94 -11.95 -15.55
N VAL A 137 6.51 -12.30 -16.69
CA VAL A 137 7.15 -11.36 -17.60
C VAL A 137 6.32 -11.28 -18.87
N LEU A 138 5.84 -10.08 -19.21
CA LEU A 138 5.15 -9.79 -20.46
C LEU A 138 6.14 -9.24 -21.48
N ASP A 139 6.00 -9.69 -22.72
CA ASP A 139 6.89 -9.34 -23.84
C ASP A 139 8.38 -9.48 -23.48
N PRO A 140 8.83 -10.67 -23.02
CA PRO A 140 10.17 -10.85 -22.44
C PRO A 140 11.32 -10.58 -23.42
N GLY A 141 11.08 -10.65 -24.74
CA GLY A 141 12.16 -10.70 -25.73
C GLY A 141 13.06 -11.92 -25.52
N GLU A 142 14.35 -11.82 -25.85
CA GLU A 142 15.35 -12.85 -25.54
C GLU A 142 16.03 -12.50 -24.20
N PRO A 143 15.84 -13.28 -23.11
CA PRO A 143 16.48 -13.00 -21.84
C PRO A 143 17.98 -13.27 -21.88
N ASP A 144 18.77 -12.37 -21.28
CA ASP A 144 20.19 -12.61 -21.02
C ASP A 144 20.38 -13.53 -19.80
N GLN A 145 20.41 -14.84 -20.06
CA GLN A 145 20.61 -15.87 -19.04
C GLN A 145 22.00 -15.86 -18.38
N SER A 146 22.93 -15.01 -18.82
CA SER A 146 24.25 -14.88 -18.20
C SER A 146 24.25 -14.01 -16.93
N ARG A 147 23.14 -13.34 -16.63
CA ARG A 147 22.99 -12.45 -15.46
C ARG A 147 22.88 -13.21 -14.14
N GLU A 148 23.32 -12.57 -13.06
CA GLU A 148 23.31 -13.12 -11.69
C GLU A 148 21.91 -13.55 -11.22
N GLY A 149 20.83 -12.92 -11.72
CA GLY A 149 19.46 -13.30 -11.36
C GLY A 149 19.11 -14.74 -11.74
N TRP A 150 19.75 -15.29 -12.77
CA TRP A 150 19.53 -16.66 -13.25
C TRP A 150 20.18 -17.75 -12.40
N GLU A 151 21.02 -17.40 -11.42
CA GLU A 151 21.59 -18.39 -10.49
C GLU A 151 20.52 -19.09 -9.65
N THR A 152 19.43 -18.39 -9.34
CA THR A 152 18.30 -18.93 -8.58
C THR A 152 17.02 -19.02 -9.40
N ALA A 153 17.03 -18.50 -10.63
CA ALA A 153 15.86 -18.45 -11.48
C ALA A 153 15.75 -19.66 -12.40
N SER A 154 14.52 -20.12 -12.60
CA SER A 154 14.21 -21.19 -13.53
C SER A 154 12.91 -20.87 -14.26
N VAL A 155 12.92 -21.07 -15.58
CA VAL A 155 11.70 -20.95 -16.39
C VAL A 155 10.74 -22.07 -16.01
N THR A 156 9.56 -21.70 -15.53
CA THR A 156 8.50 -22.65 -15.17
C THR A 156 7.66 -23.02 -16.39
N GLU A 157 7.25 -22.01 -17.16
CA GLU A 157 6.46 -22.18 -18.37
C GLU A 157 6.69 -20.97 -19.29
N GLU A 158 6.73 -21.21 -20.60
CA GLU A 158 6.96 -20.20 -21.63
C GLU A 158 5.83 -20.24 -22.65
N ARG A 159 5.34 -19.07 -23.07
CA ARG A 159 4.30 -18.89 -24.07
C ARG A 159 4.63 -17.74 -25.01
N GLU A 160 3.94 -17.69 -26.14
CA GLU A 160 4.05 -16.56 -27.07
C GLU A 160 3.64 -15.27 -26.34
N GLY A 161 4.61 -14.38 -26.08
CA GLY A 161 4.38 -13.08 -25.42
C GLY A 161 4.45 -13.08 -23.89
N ALA A 162 4.60 -14.23 -23.23
CA ALA A 162 4.65 -14.28 -21.76
C ALA A 162 5.55 -15.40 -21.23
N LEU A 163 6.28 -15.12 -20.14
CA LEU A 163 7.21 -16.04 -19.50
C LEU A 163 6.96 -16.09 -17.98
N LEU A 164 6.88 -17.31 -17.42
CA LEU A 164 6.85 -17.52 -15.98
C LEU A 164 8.22 -17.99 -15.48
N VAL A 165 8.78 -17.25 -14.53
CA VAL A 165 10.10 -17.52 -13.94
C VAL A 165 9.94 -17.72 -12.44
N SER A 166 10.35 -18.87 -11.90
CA SER A 166 10.44 -19.09 -10.45
C SER A 166 11.85 -18.74 -9.98
N LEU A 167 11.97 -17.90 -8.96
CA LEU A 167 13.26 -17.50 -8.38
C LEU A 167 13.13 -17.14 -6.90
N ASN A 168 14.27 -16.98 -6.23
CA ASN A 168 14.27 -16.44 -4.87
C ASN A 168 14.10 -14.92 -4.93
N GLY A 169 12.85 -14.49 -4.82
CA GLY A 169 12.45 -13.11 -5.00
C GLY A 169 13.05 -12.19 -3.95
N LYS A 170 13.30 -10.95 -4.36
CA LYS A 170 13.82 -9.88 -3.52
C LYS A 170 12.67 -8.98 -3.07
N GLN A 171 12.61 -8.62 -1.79
CA GLN A 171 11.56 -7.81 -1.20
C GLN A 171 12.14 -6.53 -0.54
N PRO A 172 11.50 -5.35 -0.72
CA PRO A 172 10.30 -5.12 -1.56
C PRO A 172 10.61 -5.37 -3.05
N PHE A 173 9.61 -5.86 -3.80
CA PHE A 173 9.78 -6.11 -5.22
C PHE A 173 9.81 -4.78 -5.98
N LEU A 174 10.82 -4.66 -6.85
CA LEU A 174 11.03 -3.50 -7.70
C LEU A 174 11.18 -4.00 -9.13
N GLU A 175 10.28 -3.55 -10.02
CA GLU A 175 10.24 -4.01 -11.41
C GLU A 175 11.57 -3.75 -12.13
N SER A 176 12.13 -2.54 -11.98
CA SER A 176 13.41 -2.13 -12.56
C SER A 176 14.58 -3.03 -12.10
N GLN A 177 14.57 -3.42 -10.83
CA GLN A 177 15.57 -4.33 -10.27
C GLN A 177 15.42 -5.74 -10.86
N ALA A 178 14.21 -6.30 -10.86
CA ALA A 178 13.95 -7.63 -11.39
C ALA A 178 14.29 -7.72 -12.88
N ARG A 179 13.99 -6.66 -13.64
CA ARG A 179 14.29 -6.56 -15.07
C ARG A 179 15.79 -6.54 -15.34
N SER A 180 16.56 -5.75 -14.57
CA SER A 180 18.02 -5.72 -14.71
C SER A 180 18.67 -7.06 -14.32
N GLU A 181 18.24 -7.66 -13.21
CA GLU A 181 18.80 -8.92 -12.71
C GLU A 181 18.54 -10.10 -13.65
N LEU A 182 17.42 -10.09 -14.37
CA LEU A 182 17.05 -11.14 -15.32
C LEU A 182 17.42 -10.82 -16.78
N GLY A 183 17.92 -9.60 -17.03
CA GLY A 183 18.41 -9.17 -18.34
C GLY A 183 17.33 -9.02 -19.40
N PHE A 184 16.15 -8.54 -19.03
CA PHE A 184 15.07 -8.28 -19.98
C PHE A 184 15.15 -6.86 -20.58
N SER A 185 14.56 -6.68 -21.75
CA SER A 185 14.54 -5.39 -22.46
C SER A 185 13.68 -4.34 -21.73
N GLY A 186 13.94 -3.05 -21.97
CA GLY A 186 13.26 -1.93 -21.32
C GLY A 186 11.73 -1.88 -21.54
N GLU A 187 11.22 -2.55 -22.57
CA GLU A 187 9.79 -2.63 -22.89
C GLU A 187 9.06 -3.74 -22.12
N SER A 188 9.81 -4.71 -21.57
CA SER A 188 9.22 -5.84 -20.84
C SER A 188 8.66 -5.41 -19.48
N ARG A 189 7.47 -5.92 -19.16
CA ARG A 189 6.83 -5.72 -17.86
C ARG A 189 7.04 -6.94 -16.98
N VAL A 190 7.49 -6.74 -15.74
CA VAL A 190 7.75 -7.82 -14.79
C VAL A 190 6.87 -7.67 -13.56
N TYR A 191 6.08 -8.70 -13.25
CA TYR A 191 5.17 -8.73 -12.12
C TYR A 191 5.52 -9.86 -11.15
N SER A 192 5.60 -9.56 -9.86
CA SER A 192 5.64 -10.60 -8.83
C SER A 192 4.23 -11.14 -8.55
N LEU A 193 4.01 -12.44 -8.76
CA LEU A 193 2.76 -13.10 -8.38
C LEU A 193 2.57 -13.14 -6.85
N GLY A 194 3.66 -13.12 -6.09
CA GLY A 194 3.63 -12.90 -4.64
C GLY A 194 3.00 -11.56 -4.26
N ASP A 195 3.45 -10.47 -4.88
CA ASP A 195 2.91 -9.12 -4.65
C ASP A 195 1.45 -9.01 -5.10
N VAL A 196 1.09 -9.57 -6.26
CA VAL A 196 -0.30 -9.62 -6.74
C VAL A 196 -1.21 -10.33 -5.72
N ARG A 197 -0.77 -11.46 -5.17
CA ARG A 197 -1.51 -12.17 -4.10
C ARG A 197 -1.58 -11.36 -2.81
N LYS A 198 -0.48 -10.72 -2.39
CA LYS A 198 -0.44 -9.83 -1.21
C LYS A 198 -1.44 -8.67 -1.39
N PHE A 199 -1.48 -8.05 -2.57
CA PHE A 199 -2.42 -6.98 -2.91
C PHE A 199 -3.87 -7.42 -2.72
N PHE A 200 -4.30 -8.54 -3.32
CA PHE A 200 -5.66 -9.05 -3.13
C PHE A 200 -5.94 -9.45 -1.67
N GLY A 201 -4.94 -9.97 -0.97
CA GLY A 201 -5.02 -10.28 0.46
C GLY A 201 -5.32 -9.07 1.35
N THR A 202 -5.07 -7.85 0.88
CA THR A 202 -5.46 -6.62 1.61
C THR A 202 -6.94 -6.24 1.46
N PHE A 203 -7.65 -6.78 0.47
CA PHE A 203 -9.06 -6.41 0.21
C PHE A 203 -9.98 -6.63 1.42
N PRO A 204 -9.88 -7.75 2.16
CA PRO A 204 -10.69 -7.94 3.36
C PRO A 204 -10.40 -6.90 4.46
N LEU A 205 -9.16 -6.42 4.57
CA LEU A 205 -8.79 -5.36 5.52
C LEU A 205 -9.42 -4.02 5.12
N LEU A 206 -9.32 -3.66 3.83
CA LEU A 206 -9.98 -2.47 3.27
C LEU A 206 -11.50 -2.54 3.43
N ALA A 207 -12.08 -3.71 3.19
CA ALA A 207 -13.50 -3.98 3.41
C ALA A 207 -13.88 -3.84 4.89
N GLY A 208 -13.02 -4.28 5.82
CA GLY A 208 -13.17 -4.06 7.25
C GLY A 208 -13.15 -2.58 7.64
N MET A 209 -12.23 -1.79 7.06
CA MET A 209 -12.20 -0.34 7.23
C MET A 209 -13.48 0.31 6.71
N ALA A 210 -13.93 -0.04 5.50
CA ALA A 210 -15.18 0.44 4.93
C ALA A 210 -16.39 0.06 5.79
N ALA A 211 -16.42 -1.16 6.31
CA ALA A 211 -17.45 -1.62 7.23
C ALA A 211 -17.47 -0.77 8.51
N LEU A 212 -16.32 -0.46 9.11
CA LEU A 212 -16.25 0.44 10.28
C LEU A 212 -16.80 1.83 9.97
N LEU A 213 -16.51 2.38 8.79
CA LEU A 213 -17.06 3.67 8.38
C LEU A 213 -18.59 3.62 8.26
N ILE A 214 -19.13 2.63 7.54
CA ILE A 214 -20.58 2.43 7.37
C ILE A 214 -21.25 2.23 8.73
N MET A 215 -20.68 1.38 9.57
CA MET A 215 -21.15 1.09 10.92
C MET A 215 -21.25 2.37 11.76
N THR A 216 -20.20 3.20 11.70
CA THR A 216 -20.15 4.48 12.43
C THR A 216 -21.23 5.43 11.92
N VAL A 217 -21.39 5.59 10.60
CA VAL A 217 -22.43 6.46 10.02
C VAL A 217 -23.84 6.03 10.44
N ILE A 218 -24.14 4.73 10.39
CA ILE A 218 -25.45 4.18 10.82
C ILE A 218 -25.69 4.47 12.30
N LEU A 219 -24.68 4.24 13.15
CA LEU A 219 -24.76 4.45 14.59
C LEU A 219 -24.97 5.94 14.94
N TRP A 220 -24.30 6.85 14.24
CA TRP A 220 -24.50 8.29 14.40
C TRP A 220 -25.85 8.76 13.88
N ALA A 221 -26.33 8.24 12.76
CA ALA A 221 -27.68 8.51 12.25
C ALA A 221 -28.76 8.06 13.24
N HIS A 222 -28.57 6.92 13.89
CA HIS A 222 -29.42 6.45 14.98
C HIS A 222 -29.34 7.40 16.20
N SER A 223 -28.13 7.77 16.61
CA SER A 223 -27.88 8.68 17.73
C SER A 223 -28.55 10.04 17.53
N LEU A 224 -28.56 10.58 16.31
CA LEU A 224 -29.26 11.83 15.96
C LEU A 224 -30.77 11.74 16.23
N ARG A 225 -31.40 10.59 15.98
CA ARG A 225 -32.83 10.37 16.30
C ARG A 225 -33.06 10.36 17.81
N LEU A 226 -32.16 9.75 18.57
CA LEU A 226 -32.25 9.65 20.04
C LEU A 226 -32.06 10.99 20.76
N THR A 227 -31.42 11.99 20.12
CA THR A 227 -31.22 13.31 20.72
C THR A 227 -32.51 14.09 21.02
N ARG A 228 -33.66 13.66 20.48
CA ARG A 228 -34.97 14.29 20.75
C ARG A 228 -35.36 14.21 22.22
N ASN A 229 -35.07 13.09 22.89
CA ASN A 229 -35.34 12.84 24.32
C ASN A 229 -34.05 12.69 25.13
N LEU A 230 -33.20 13.73 25.09
CA LEU A 230 -31.83 13.67 25.62
C LEU A 230 -31.76 13.30 27.11
N ARG A 231 -32.73 13.69 27.93
CA ARG A 231 -32.69 13.49 29.40
C ARG A 231 -32.91 12.02 29.78
N GLU A 232 -33.70 11.31 29.00
CA GLU A 232 -33.98 9.87 29.17
C GLU A 232 -32.86 9.02 28.53
N ASN A 233 -32.30 9.48 27.41
CA ASN A 233 -31.33 8.72 26.61
C ASN A 233 -29.86 9.08 26.86
N ARG A 234 -29.51 9.73 27.99
CA ARG A 234 -28.11 10.18 28.24
C ARG A 234 -27.12 9.02 28.25
N THR A 235 -27.48 7.91 28.88
CA THR A 235 -26.63 6.72 28.98
C THR A 235 -26.37 6.09 27.61
N LEU A 236 -27.41 5.93 26.79
CA LEU A 236 -27.31 5.47 25.41
C LEU A 236 -26.42 6.35 24.54
N LEU A 237 -26.56 7.67 24.65
CA LEU A 237 -25.74 8.60 23.88
C LEU A 237 -24.27 8.52 24.28
N THR A 238 -23.96 8.36 25.57
CA THR A 238 -22.59 8.14 26.03
C THR A 238 -22.02 6.82 25.52
N VAL A 239 -22.79 5.73 25.54
CA VAL A 239 -22.37 4.42 24.99
C VAL A 239 -22.06 4.53 23.50
N ASN A 240 -22.92 5.21 22.72
CA ASN A 240 -22.70 5.44 21.30
C ASN A 240 -21.45 6.26 21.00
N VAL A 241 -21.14 7.28 21.81
CA VAL A 241 -19.90 8.07 21.68
C VAL A 241 -18.67 7.22 21.97
N ILE A 242 -18.70 6.39 23.02
CA ILE A 242 -17.59 5.48 23.36
C ILE A 242 -17.38 4.46 22.23
N LEU A 243 -18.48 3.87 21.72
CA LEU A 243 -18.43 2.89 20.63
C LEU A 243 -17.91 3.51 19.32
N GLY A 244 -18.31 4.74 19.00
CA GLY A 244 -17.76 5.49 17.87
C GLY A 244 -16.26 5.78 18.02
N GLY A 245 -15.81 6.08 19.25
CA GLY A 245 -14.40 6.24 19.57
C GLY A 245 -13.60 4.93 19.43
N SER A 246 -14.14 3.80 19.89
CA SER A 246 -13.49 2.49 19.72
C SER A 246 -13.45 2.06 18.26
N MET A 247 -14.48 2.36 17.48
CA MET A 247 -14.49 2.10 16.02
C MET A 247 -13.41 2.93 15.31
N LEU A 248 -13.20 4.19 15.70
CA LEU A 248 -12.13 5.02 15.15
C LEU A 248 -10.73 4.48 15.51
N TRP A 249 -10.56 4.00 16.74
CA TRP A 249 -9.30 3.38 17.17
C TRP A 249 -9.03 2.09 16.39
N LEU A 250 -10.03 1.22 16.23
CA LEU A 250 -9.93 0.03 15.39
C LEU A 250 -9.64 0.38 13.92
N PHE A 251 -10.26 1.43 13.40
CA PHE A 251 -10.01 1.91 12.04
C PHE A 251 -8.54 2.32 11.87
N ARG A 252 -7.99 3.06 12.84
CA ARG A 252 -6.55 3.39 12.86
C ARG A 252 -5.72 2.11 12.82
N CYS A 253 -5.96 1.17 13.74
CA CYS A 253 -5.19 -0.08 13.80
C CYS A 253 -5.26 -0.91 12.51
N LEU A 254 -6.41 -0.95 11.83
CA LEU A 254 -6.51 -1.60 10.52
C LEU A 254 -5.72 -0.84 9.47
N ALA A 255 -5.76 0.49 9.48
CA ALA A 255 -5.00 1.31 8.55
C ALA A 255 -3.47 1.10 8.68
N ASP A 256 -2.93 0.85 9.88
CA ASP A 256 -1.51 0.46 10.06
C ASP A 256 -1.16 -0.89 9.41
N GLN A 257 -2.13 -1.79 9.27
CA GLN A 257 -1.92 -3.13 8.72
C GLN A 257 -2.06 -3.18 7.20
N VAL A 258 -2.67 -2.15 6.58
CA VAL A 258 -2.75 -2.08 5.12
C VAL A 258 -1.36 -1.76 4.59
N GLN A 259 -0.76 -2.72 3.92
CA GLN A 259 0.49 -2.57 3.19
C GLN A 259 0.23 -3.01 1.75
N LEU A 260 0.08 -2.02 0.87
CA LEU A 260 -0.05 -2.28 -0.56
C LEU A 260 1.36 -2.38 -1.17
N PRO A 261 1.63 -3.41 -1.98
CA PRO A 261 2.89 -3.51 -2.70
C PRO A 261 3.06 -2.31 -3.64
N SER A 262 4.17 -1.58 -3.50
CA SER A 262 4.43 -0.35 -4.25
C SER A 262 4.55 -0.56 -5.76
N SER A 263 4.90 -1.77 -6.18
CA SER A 263 5.05 -2.22 -7.56
C SER A 263 3.75 -2.23 -8.37
N LEU A 264 2.60 -2.39 -7.70
CA LEU A 264 1.28 -2.45 -8.32
C LEU A 264 0.50 -1.15 -8.17
N LEU A 265 1.09 -0.14 -7.52
CA LEU A 265 0.44 1.15 -7.31
C LEU A 265 0.70 2.06 -8.52
N PRO A 266 -0.31 2.81 -8.96
CA PRO A 266 -0.16 3.82 -10.00
C PRO A 266 0.86 4.89 -9.59
N ALA A 267 1.40 5.60 -10.57
CA ALA A 267 2.40 6.64 -10.37
C ALA A 267 1.81 7.81 -9.56
N GLU A 268 0.70 8.39 -10.04
CA GLU A 268 0.16 9.63 -9.50
C GLU A 268 -0.88 9.39 -8.39
N ASN A 269 -1.96 8.66 -8.68
CA ASN A 269 -3.10 8.56 -7.76
C ASN A 269 -3.55 7.13 -7.50
N ILE A 270 -3.52 6.74 -6.23
CA ILE A 270 -3.96 5.42 -5.74
C ILE A 270 -5.39 5.02 -6.16
N LEU A 271 -6.24 5.97 -6.54
CA LEU A 271 -7.63 5.74 -6.98
C LEU A 271 -7.81 5.64 -8.51
N GLU A 272 -6.72 5.48 -9.26
CA GLU A 272 -6.78 5.25 -10.71
C GLU A 272 -7.29 3.83 -11.04
N PHE A 273 -8.60 3.64 -10.92
CA PHE A 273 -9.26 2.36 -11.21
C PHE A 273 -9.05 1.90 -12.66
N GLY A 274 -8.81 2.81 -13.60
CA GLY A 274 -8.48 2.49 -14.99
C GLY A 274 -7.16 1.72 -15.09
N HIS A 275 -6.10 2.25 -14.45
CA HIS A 275 -4.78 1.60 -14.41
C HIS A 275 -4.88 0.18 -13.85
N TYR A 276 -5.54 -0.02 -12.70
CA TYR A 276 -5.71 -1.36 -12.14
C TYR A 276 -6.52 -2.29 -13.04
N ALA A 277 -7.56 -1.79 -13.71
CA ALA A 277 -8.37 -2.61 -14.61
C ALA A 277 -7.58 -3.09 -15.84
N GLU A 278 -6.70 -2.25 -16.36
CA GLU A 278 -5.81 -2.56 -17.47
C GLU A 278 -4.70 -3.53 -17.03
N GLU A 279 -3.96 -3.20 -15.96
CA GLU A 279 -2.86 -4.01 -15.41
C GLU A 279 -3.32 -5.41 -14.99
N PHE A 280 -4.34 -5.51 -14.15
CA PHE A 280 -4.87 -6.81 -13.74
C PHE A 280 -5.56 -7.53 -14.90
N GLY A 281 -6.16 -6.79 -15.83
CA GLY A 281 -6.72 -7.36 -17.05
C GLY A 281 -5.66 -8.10 -17.87
N ALA A 282 -4.51 -7.46 -18.11
CA ALA A 282 -3.37 -8.05 -18.80
C ALA A 282 -2.80 -9.25 -18.03
N ILE A 283 -2.55 -9.10 -16.73
CA ILE A 283 -2.03 -10.17 -15.87
C ILE A 283 -2.94 -11.40 -15.92
N PHE A 284 -4.26 -11.24 -15.73
CA PHE A 284 -5.17 -12.37 -15.71
C PHE A 284 -5.39 -12.99 -17.10
N HIS A 285 -5.44 -12.19 -18.16
CA HIS A 285 -5.55 -12.71 -19.52
C HIS A 285 -4.41 -13.67 -19.85
N GLU A 286 -3.19 -13.29 -19.51
CA GLU A 286 -2.01 -14.12 -19.75
C GLU A 286 -1.97 -15.32 -18.78
N LEU A 287 -2.27 -15.11 -17.49
CA LEU A 287 -2.29 -16.17 -16.47
C LEU A 287 -3.31 -17.28 -16.73
N GLU A 288 -4.45 -16.98 -17.35
CA GLU A 288 -5.47 -18.00 -17.72
C GLU A 288 -4.90 -19.07 -18.66
N GLY A 289 -3.88 -18.71 -19.44
CA GLY A 289 -3.17 -19.66 -20.26
C GLY A 289 -2.42 -20.68 -19.43
N PHE A 290 -1.66 -20.24 -18.43
CA PHE A 290 -0.63 -21.04 -17.76
C PHE A 290 -1.17 -22.21 -16.91
N ALA A 291 -0.48 -23.34 -16.95
CA ALA A 291 -0.78 -24.52 -16.14
C ALA A 291 -0.03 -24.54 -14.80
N ALA A 292 0.92 -23.63 -14.60
CA ALA A 292 1.70 -23.50 -13.37
C ALA A 292 0.83 -23.33 -12.11
N ALA A 293 1.23 -23.99 -11.01
CA ALA A 293 0.51 -23.92 -9.73
C ALA A 293 0.39 -22.47 -9.21
N ALA A 294 1.45 -21.68 -9.33
CA ALA A 294 1.48 -20.27 -8.91
C ALA A 294 0.47 -19.39 -9.69
N ALA A 295 0.28 -19.67 -10.98
CA ALA A 295 -0.70 -18.97 -11.81
C ALA A 295 -2.14 -19.24 -11.32
N ASN A 296 -2.47 -20.52 -11.10
CA ASN A 296 -3.80 -20.92 -10.62
C ASN A 296 -4.08 -20.41 -9.20
N GLU A 297 -3.08 -20.41 -8.31
CA GLU A 297 -3.21 -19.80 -6.98
C GLU A 297 -3.53 -18.30 -7.07
N THR A 298 -2.86 -17.58 -7.96
CA THR A 298 -3.07 -16.14 -8.16
C THR A 298 -4.46 -15.87 -8.75
N LEU A 299 -4.89 -16.64 -9.75
CA LEU A 299 -6.24 -16.58 -10.31
C LEU A 299 -7.34 -16.83 -9.26
N ARG A 300 -7.10 -17.73 -8.30
CA ARG A 300 -8.04 -18.00 -7.20
C ARG A 300 -8.01 -16.97 -6.09
N ALA A 301 -6.91 -16.24 -5.91
CA ALA A 301 -6.76 -15.27 -4.82
C ALA A 301 -7.79 -14.13 -4.92
N LEU A 302 -8.09 -13.66 -6.13
CA LEU A 302 -9.05 -12.59 -6.38
C LEU A 302 -10.49 -12.95 -5.91
N PRO A 303 -11.16 -14.00 -6.44
CA PRO A 303 -12.53 -14.32 -6.05
C PRO A 303 -12.66 -14.66 -4.57
N VAL A 304 -11.66 -15.33 -3.98
CA VAL A 304 -11.63 -15.63 -2.54
C VAL A 304 -11.57 -14.34 -1.72
N SER A 305 -10.67 -13.43 -2.08
CA SER A 305 -10.52 -12.15 -1.37
C SER A 305 -11.76 -11.26 -1.52
N LEU A 306 -12.40 -11.25 -2.68
CA LEU A 306 -13.68 -10.56 -2.91
C LEU A 306 -14.82 -11.16 -2.08
N ALA A 307 -14.92 -12.49 -2.01
CA ALA A 307 -15.94 -13.17 -1.21
C ALA A 307 -15.76 -12.87 0.30
N LEU A 308 -14.51 -12.94 0.80
CA LEU A 308 -14.17 -12.57 2.17
C LEU A 308 -14.50 -11.11 2.46
N SER A 309 -14.17 -10.20 1.54
CA SER A 309 -14.47 -8.77 1.65
C SER A 309 -15.98 -8.52 1.75
N GLY A 310 -16.78 -9.16 0.90
CA GLY A 310 -18.23 -9.08 0.94
C GLY A 310 -18.80 -9.61 2.27
N ALA A 311 -18.27 -10.73 2.76
CA ALA A 311 -18.67 -11.30 4.05
C ALA A 311 -18.34 -10.37 5.22
N VAL A 312 -17.17 -9.73 5.23
CA VAL A 312 -16.75 -8.76 6.26
C VAL A 312 -17.69 -7.55 6.29
N ILE A 313 -18.02 -6.98 5.12
CA ILE A 313 -18.96 -5.84 5.04
C ILE A 313 -20.34 -6.24 5.56
N LEU A 314 -20.86 -7.38 5.10
CA LEU A 314 -22.16 -7.88 5.54
C LEU A 314 -22.20 -8.13 7.05
N ALA A 315 -21.14 -8.75 7.59
CA ALA A 315 -21.00 -8.99 9.02
C ALA A 315 -21.00 -7.68 9.81
N GLY A 316 -20.27 -6.66 9.36
CA GLY A 316 -20.27 -5.33 9.98
C GLY A 316 -21.66 -4.68 9.99
N ILE A 317 -22.37 -4.72 8.86
CA ILE A 317 -23.73 -4.19 8.77
C ILE A 317 -24.67 -4.91 9.75
N VAL A 318 -24.65 -6.25 9.76
CA VAL A 318 -25.46 -7.07 10.68
C VAL A 318 -25.11 -6.76 12.13
N LEU A 319 -23.83 -6.66 12.46
CA LEU A 319 -23.35 -6.36 13.81
C LEU A 319 -23.91 -5.03 14.33
N VAL A 320 -23.94 -3.98 13.51
CA VAL A 320 -24.52 -2.69 13.93
C VAL A 320 -26.02 -2.78 14.15
N PHE A 321 -26.76 -3.51 13.32
CA PHE A 321 -28.19 -3.72 13.57
C PHE A 321 -28.43 -4.48 14.88
N VAL A 322 -27.62 -5.50 15.16
CA VAL A 322 -27.67 -6.23 16.44
C VAL A 322 -27.38 -5.30 17.62
N LEU A 323 -26.35 -4.46 17.53
CA LEU A 323 -26.00 -3.48 18.55
C LEU A 323 -27.17 -2.51 18.81
N ILE A 324 -27.80 -1.98 17.76
CA ILE A 324 -28.96 -1.08 17.86
C ILE A 324 -30.16 -1.79 18.51
N ILE A 325 -30.42 -3.06 18.18
CA ILE A 325 -31.50 -3.84 18.79
C ILE A 325 -31.22 -4.11 20.27
N PHE A 326 -29.97 -4.45 20.60
CA PHE A 326 -29.55 -4.73 21.97
C PHE A 326 -29.66 -3.48 22.85
N GLU A 327 -29.26 -2.32 22.32
CA GLU A 327 -29.46 -1.01 22.96
C GLU A 327 -30.93 -0.79 23.35
N LYS A 328 -31.87 -1.02 22.43
CA LYS A 328 -33.31 -0.90 22.71
C LYS A 328 -33.77 -1.85 23.82
N ARG A 329 -33.24 -3.07 23.85
CA ARG A 329 -33.58 -4.10 24.85
C ARG A 329 -33.02 -3.81 26.24
N ILE A 330 -31.84 -3.19 26.33
CA ILE A 330 -31.28 -2.74 27.62
C ILE A 330 -32.15 -1.63 28.19
N VAL A 331 -32.56 -0.68 27.36
CA VAL A 331 -33.35 0.48 27.79
C VAL A 331 -34.73 0.05 28.28
N SER A 332 -35.39 -0.90 27.59
CA SER A 332 -36.67 -1.42 28.05
C SER A 332 -36.55 -2.11 29.42
N ARG A 333 -35.52 -2.93 29.62
CA ARG A 333 -35.28 -3.61 30.91
C ARG A 333 -34.91 -2.65 32.04
N VAL A 334 -34.08 -1.65 31.78
CA VAL A 334 -33.74 -0.63 32.79
C VAL A 334 -34.98 0.18 33.17
N SER A 335 -35.84 0.52 32.20
CA SER A 335 -37.12 1.18 32.46
C SER A 335 -38.08 0.33 33.29
N GLU A 336 -38.17 -0.98 33.01
CA GLU A 336 -38.99 -1.92 33.79
C GLU A 336 -38.50 -2.05 35.24
N VAL A 337 -37.18 -2.16 35.44
CA VAL A 337 -36.58 -2.26 36.79
C VAL A 337 -36.81 -0.98 37.59
N ILE A 338 -36.67 0.19 36.97
CA ILE A 338 -36.95 1.48 37.64
C ILE A 338 -38.45 1.63 37.97
N SER A 339 -39.33 1.20 37.07
CA SER A 339 -40.78 1.19 37.31
C SER A 339 -41.17 0.24 38.45
N ALA A 340 -40.60 -0.97 38.49
CA ALA A 340 -40.83 -1.94 39.55
C ALA A 340 -40.29 -1.46 40.91
N GLY A 341 -39.12 -0.81 40.93
CA GLY A 341 -38.54 -0.21 42.13
C GLY A 341 -39.37 0.96 42.70
N MET A 342 -39.96 1.80 41.85
CA MET A 342 -40.86 2.87 42.31
C MET A 342 -42.19 2.35 42.86
N ILE A 343 -42.74 1.26 42.31
CA ILE A 343 -43.97 0.64 42.83
C ILE A 343 -43.74 0.09 44.25
N HIS A 344 -42.59 -0.55 44.48
CA HIS A 344 -42.22 -1.06 45.81
C HIS A 344 -41.99 0.04 46.85
N PHE A 345 -41.49 1.21 46.44
CA PHE A 345 -41.31 2.36 47.33
C PHE A 345 -42.65 3.01 47.72
N ARG A 346 -43.65 2.96 46.84
CA ARG A 346 -44.98 3.56 47.07
C ARG A 346 -45.93 2.67 47.90
N GLN A 347 -45.61 1.39 48.09
CA GLN A 347 -46.36 0.47 48.96
C GLN A 347 -45.83 0.44 50.41
N ASN A 348 -44.66 1.04 50.67
CA ASN A 348 -44.02 1.08 51.99
C ASN A 348 -44.10 2.47 52.67
N ILE A 349 -44.94 3.37 52.13
CA ILE A 349 -45.39 4.63 52.76
C ILE A 349 -46.90 4.51 52.89
#